data_AF-A0A846DN49-F1
#
_entry.id   AF-A0A846DN49-F1
#
_cell.length_a   1.000
_cell.length_b   1.000
_cell.length_c   1.000
_cell.angle_alpha   90.00
_cell.angle_beta   90.00
_cell.angle_gamma   90.00
#
_symmetry.space_group_name_H-M   'P 1'
#
loop_
_entity.id
_entity.type
_entity.pdbx_description
1 polymer ?
#
loop_
_entity_poly.entity_id
_entity_poly.type
_entity_poly.pdbx_seq_one_letter_code
_entity_poly.pdbx_strand_id
1 'polypeptide(L)'
;QLVPLLKIVGGSSLLLGLNLAFLFMLFPQTLFGLLTNHTEVIESITLYVPWLLLVLGFGSIAFMLDGYFLGLAAGETLRNSTVIALVVGFVPMAVASWQFQSVHLLWLALSLFMAGRAIVLGVKLPSTLK
;
A
#
# COMPACT_ATOMS: atom_id res chain seq x y z
N GLN A 1 25.03 -7.30 -8.43
CA GLN A 1 24.23 -7.68 -9.63
C GLN A 1 22.71 -7.50 -9.46
N LEU A 2 22.18 -7.38 -8.23
CA LEU A 2 20.73 -7.27 -7.98
C LEU A 2 20.13 -5.85 -8.16
N VAL A 3 20.95 -4.80 -8.12
CA VAL A 3 20.49 -3.40 -8.19
C VAL A 3 19.73 -3.05 -9.48
N PRO A 4 20.18 -3.47 -10.70
CA PRO A 4 19.43 -3.21 -11.93
C PRO A 4 18.07 -3.91 -11.95
N LEU A 5 18.00 -5.15 -11.47
CA LEU A 5 16.74 -5.90 -11.38
C LEU A 5 15.76 -5.21 -10.43
N LEU A 6 16.24 -4.75 -9.28
CA LEU A 6 15.41 -4.04 -8.31
C LEU A 6 14.87 -2.72 -8.86
N LYS A 7 15.65 -2.00 -9.66
CA LYS A 7 15.17 -0.78 -10.35
C LYS A 7 14.09 -1.09 -11.39
N ILE A 8 14.27 -2.15 -12.19
CA ILE A 8 13.31 -2.53 -13.23
C ILE A 8 12.00 -3.00 -12.60
N VAL A 9 12.07 -3.90 -11.62
CA VAL A 9 10.88 -4.41 -10.92
C VAL A 9 10.21 -3.30 -10.13
N GLY A 10 10.97 -2.43 -9.45
CA GLY A 10 10.39 -1.29 -8.73
C GLY A 10 9.66 -0.32 -9.63
N GLY A 11 10.25 0.00 -10.78
CA GLY A 11 9.61 0.83 -11.79
C GLY A 11 8.34 0.18 -12.35
N SER A 12 8.40 -1.09 -12.75
CA SER A 12 7.26 -1.77 -13.35
C SER A 12 6.11 -2.01 -12.35
N SER A 13 6.41 -2.41 -11.12
CA SER A 13 5.40 -2.56 -10.07
C SER A 13 4.71 -1.24 -9.73
N LEU A 14 5.46 -0.15 -9.63
CA LEU A 14 4.89 1.18 -9.37
C LEU A 14 4.01 1.65 -10.54
N LEU A 15 4.48 1.48 -11.77
CA LEU A 15 3.71 1.82 -12.97
C LEU A 15 2.41 1.02 -13.03
N LEU A 16 2.44 -0.29 -12.75
CA LEU A 16 1.24 -1.12 -12.72
C LEU A 16 0.27 -0.69 -11.61
N GLY A 17 0.77 -0.45 -10.39
CA GLY A 17 -0.05 -0.02 -9.26
C GLY A 17 -0.75 1.32 -9.53
N LEU A 18 -0.03 2.29 -10.07
CA LEU A 18 -0.58 3.61 -10.41
C LEU A 18 -1.55 3.55 -11.59
N ASN A 19 -1.26 2.76 -12.63
CA ASN A 19 -2.19 2.58 -13.75
C ASN A 19 -3.49 1.94 -13.27
N LEU A 20 -3.42 0.93 -12.40
CA LEU A 20 -4.61 0.30 -11.83
C LEU A 20 -5.42 1.31 -11.00
N ALA A 21 -4.77 2.07 -10.12
CA ALA A 21 -5.44 3.13 -9.37
C ALA A 21 -6.13 4.15 -10.30
N PHE A 22 -5.46 4.55 -11.37
CA PHE A 22 -5.98 5.50 -12.34
C PHE A 22 -7.20 4.96 -13.11
N LEU A 23 -7.18 3.69 -13.51
CA LEU A 23 -8.32 3.04 -14.15
C LEU A 23 -9.56 3.03 -13.23
N PHE A 24 -9.37 2.73 -11.94
CA PHE A 24 -10.44 2.79 -10.94
C PHE A 24 -10.93 4.22 -10.68
N MET A 25 -10.09 5.22 -10.92
CA MET A 25 -10.44 6.63 -10.82
C MET A 25 -11.26 7.14 -12.00
N LEU A 26 -11.03 6.61 -13.21
CA LEU A 26 -11.78 6.99 -14.40
C LEU A 26 -13.19 6.38 -14.43
N PHE A 27 -13.34 5.13 -13.97
CA PHE A 27 -14.60 4.39 -14.05
C PHE A 27 -15.03 3.78 -12.71
N PRO A 28 -15.14 4.56 -11.62
CA PRO A 28 -15.39 3.99 -10.30
C PRO A 28 -16.76 3.30 -10.22
N GLN A 29 -17.83 3.91 -10.72
CA GLN A 29 -19.18 3.34 -10.62
C GLN A 29 -19.32 2.04 -11.42
N THR A 30 -18.74 1.98 -12.62
CA THR A 30 -18.78 0.77 -13.46
C THR A 30 -17.96 -0.36 -12.83
N LEU A 31 -16.73 -0.08 -12.40
CA LEU A 31 -15.84 -1.11 -11.85
C LEU A 31 -16.32 -1.61 -10.48
N PHE A 32 -16.71 -0.71 -9.57
CA PHE A 32 -17.23 -1.11 -8.27
C PHE A 32 -18.65 -1.68 -8.34
N GLY A 33 -19.48 -1.24 -9.30
CA GLY A 33 -20.80 -1.82 -9.55
C GLY A 33 -20.76 -3.27 -10.05
N LEU A 34 -19.63 -3.72 -10.61
CA LEU A 34 -19.41 -5.14 -10.90
C LEU A 34 -19.14 -5.97 -9.64
N LEU A 35 -18.62 -5.33 -8.57
CA LEU A 35 -18.24 -6.00 -7.33
C LEU A 35 -19.38 -6.03 -6.31
N THR A 36 -20.29 -5.05 -6.35
CA THR A 36 -21.38 -4.93 -5.38
C THR A 36 -22.62 -4.32 -6.00
N ASN A 37 -23.79 -4.68 -5.47
CA ASN A 37 -25.09 -4.10 -5.83
C ASN A 37 -25.58 -3.06 -4.80
N HIS A 38 -24.79 -2.74 -3.77
CA HIS A 38 -25.17 -1.78 -2.75
C HIS A 38 -24.96 -0.34 -3.22
N THR A 39 -26.04 0.31 -3.64
CA THR A 39 -26.01 1.66 -4.23
C THR A 39 -25.41 2.71 -3.30
N GLU A 40 -25.68 2.62 -1.99
CA GLU A 40 -25.14 3.53 -0.97
C GLU A 40 -23.59 3.56 -0.95
N VAL A 41 -22.96 2.40 -1.20
CA VAL A 41 -21.50 2.27 -1.25
C VAL A 41 -20.96 2.81 -2.56
N ILE A 42 -21.63 2.51 -3.69
CA ILE A 42 -21.20 2.93 -5.03
C ILE A 42 -21.27 4.45 -5.18
N GLU A 43 -22.29 5.10 -4.64
CA GLU A 43 -22.40 6.57 -4.68
C GLU A 43 -21.29 7.22 -3.85
N SER A 44 -21.03 6.66 -2.66
CA SER A 44 -20.01 7.15 -1.73
C SER A 44 -18.57 6.86 -2.18
N ILE A 45 -18.34 5.87 -3.06
CA ILE A 45 -16.99 5.41 -3.42
C ILE A 45 -16.15 6.51 -4.08
N THR A 46 -16.80 7.41 -4.83
CA THR A 46 -16.12 8.48 -5.58
C THR A 46 -15.28 9.40 -4.69
N LEU A 47 -15.70 9.57 -3.43
CA LEU A 47 -14.97 10.35 -2.41
C LEU A 47 -13.69 9.66 -1.95
N TYR A 48 -13.64 8.33 -2.00
CA TYR A 48 -12.55 7.52 -1.43
C TYR A 48 -11.58 6.96 -2.48
N VAL A 49 -11.99 6.87 -3.74
CA VAL A 49 -11.18 6.37 -4.85
C VAL A 49 -9.80 7.03 -4.96
N PRO A 50 -9.61 8.35 -4.72
CA PRO A 50 -8.27 8.94 -4.74
C PRO A 50 -7.26 8.30 -3.77
N TRP A 51 -7.72 7.70 -2.67
CA TRP A 51 -6.84 6.98 -1.74
C TRP A 51 -6.18 5.75 -2.36
N LEU A 52 -6.78 5.16 -3.40
CA LEU A 52 -6.18 4.03 -4.12
C LEU A 52 -4.81 4.38 -4.71
N LEU A 53 -4.57 5.65 -5.08
CA LEU A 53 -3.26 6.08 -5.57
C LEU A 53 -2.17 5.92 -4.49
N LEU A 54 -2.48 6.34 -3.26
CA LEU A 54 -1.54 6.22 -2.14
C LEU A 54 -1.37 4.76 -1.74
N VAL A 55 -2.47 4.02 -1.62
CA VAL A 55 -2.46 2.62 -1.19
C VAL A 55 -1.76 1.74 -2.21
N LEU A 56 -2.08 1.84 -3.50
CA LEU A 56 -1.47 1.02 -4.55
C LEU A 56 -0.07 1.51 -4.90
N GLY A 57 0.20 2.82 -4.81
CA GLY A 57 1.54 3.36 -5.00
C GLY A 57 2.51 2.86 -3.94
N PHE A 58 2.23 3.13 -2.66
CA PHE A 58 3.08 2.65 -1.57
C PHE A 58 3.03 1.12 -1.44
N GLY A 59 1.86 0.52 -1.65
CA GLY A 59 1.66 -0.93 -1.62
C GLY A 59 2.49 -1.65 -2.66
N SER A 60 2.60 -1.14 -3.89
CA SER A 60 3.44 -1.75 -4.93
C SER A 60 4.92 -1.84 -4.52
N ILE A 61 5.44 -0.82 -3.83
CA ILE A 61 6.82 -0.78 -3.35
C ILE A 61 6.97 -1.74 -2.17
N ALA A 62 6.04 -1.70 -1.22
CA ALA A 62 6.04 -2.57 -0.04
C ALA A 62 5.97 -4.06 -0.45
N PHE A 63 5.06 -4.44 -1.33
CA PHE A 63 4.91 -5.82 -1.78
C PHE A 63 6.09 -6.30 -2.64
N MET A 64 6.68 -5.43 -3.47
CA MET A 64 7.92 -5.78 -4.17
C MET A 64 9.04 -6.11 -3.17
N LEU A 65 9.25 -5.22 -2.20
CA LEU A 65 10.29 -5.40 -1.19
C LEU A 65 10.00 -6.63 -0.31
N ASP A 66 8.73 -6.89 0.01
CA ASP A 66 8.33 -8.11 0.71
C ASP A 66 8.77 -9.36 -0.06
N GLY A 67 8.49 -9.42 -1.36
CA GLY A 67 8.92 -10.53 -2.22
C GLY A 67 10.45 -10.69 -2.26
N TYR A 68 11.18 -9.57 -2.30
CA TYR A 68 12.65 -9.59 -2.26
C TYR A 68 13.19 -10.17 -0.94
N PHE A 69 12.74 -9.67 0.22
CA PHE A 69 13.21 -10.15 1.52
C PHE A 69 12.71 -11.56 1.84
N LEU A 70 11.53 -11.93 1.35
CA LEU A 70 11.01 -13.29 1.45
C LEU A 70 11.89 -14.26 0.66
N GLY A 71 12.33 -13.88 -0.54
CA GLY A 71 13.28 -14.66 -1.34
C GLY A 71 14.65 -14.83 -0.69
N LEU A 72 15.07 -13.88 0.16
CA LEU A 72 16.28 -13.99 0.99
C LEU A 72 16.08 -14.78 2.29
N ALA A 73 14.89 -15.35 2.51
CA ALA A 73 14.49 -15.99 3.77
C ALA A 73 14.68 -15.09 5.01
N ALA A 74 14.64 -13.77 4.84
CA ALA A 74 14.87 -12.77 5.88
C ALA A 74 13.60 -12.49 6.70
N GLY A 75 13.02 -13.53 7.29
CA GLY A 75 11.75 -13.48 8.01
C GLY A 75 11.74 -12.50 9.18
N GLU A 76 12.86 -12.35 9.88
CA GLU A 76 12.99 -11.38 10.99
C GLU A 76 12.81 -9.93 10.51
N THR A 77 13.39 -9.59 9.35
CA THR A 77 13.26 -8.26 8.75
C THR A 77 11.82 -7.98 8.32
N LEU A 78 11.15 -8.97 7.71
CA LEU A 78 9.73 -8.87 7.30
C LEU A 78 8.79 -8.70 8.50
N ARG A 79 9.02 -9.47 9.57
CA ARG A 79 8.24 -9.35 10.81
C ARG A 79 8.43 -7.97 11.42
N ASN A 80 9.68 -7.54 11.58
CA ASN A 80 9.97 -6.26 12.22
C ASN A 80 9.42 -5.08 11.40
N SER A 81 9.51 -5.12 10.06
CA SER A 81 8.94 -4.06 9.22
C SER A 81 7.42 -3.95 9.40
N THR A 82 6.74 -5.09 9.44
CA THR A 82 5.29 -5.15 9.57
C THR A 82 4.85 -4.70 10.95
N VAL A 83 5.54 -5.12 12.01
CA VAL A 83 5.23 -4.69 13.39
C VAL A 83 5.47 -3.18 13.56
N ILE A 84 6.60 -2.66 13.07
CA ILE A 84 6.90 -1.22 13.16
C ILE A 84 5.85 -0.42 12.39
N ALA A 85 5.52 -0.82 11.16
CA ALA A 85 4.52 -0.13 10.36
C ALA A 85 3.11 -0.20 10.99
N LEU A 86 2.77 -1.32 11.63
CA LEU A 86 1.51 -1.49 12.33
C LEU A 86 1.43 -0.55 13.54
N VAL A 87 2.43 -0.55 14.42
CA VAL A 87 2.41 0.22 15.66
C VAL A 87 2.56 1.72 15.40
N VAL A 88 3.40 2.13 14.45
CA VAL A 88 3.70 3.55 14.19
C VAL A 88 2.76 4.16 13.15
N GLY A 89 2.38 3.40 12.11
CA GLY A 89 1.56 3.90 11.01
C GLY A 89 0.07 3.61 11.17
N PHE A 90 -0.27 2.33 11.34
CA PHE A 90 -1.67 1.88 11.30
C PHE A 90 -2.44 2.19 12.59
N VAL A 91 -1.97 1.68 13.73
CA VAL A 91 -2.68 1.75 15.02
C VAL A 91 -3.10 3.16 15.42
N PRO A 92 -2.20 4.18 15.43
CA PRO A 92 -2.61 5.51 15.90
C PRO A 92 -3.67 6.13 15.00
N MET A 93 -3.58 5.95 13.68
CA MET A 93 -4.58 6.47 12.76
C MET A 93 -5.87 5.65 12.74
N ALA A 94 -5.80 4.33 12.96
CA ALA A 94 -6.98 3.48 13.10
C ALA A 94 -7.77 3.84 14.37
N VAL A 95 -7.08 4.08 15.49
CA VAL A 95 -7.71 4.57 16.72
C VAL A 95 -8.32 5.96 16.50
N ALA A 96 -7.62 6.87 15.82
CA ALA A 96 -8.17 8.17 15.45
C ALA A 96 -9.42 8.03 14.55
N SER A 97 -9.37 7.15 13.55
CA SER A 97 -10.52 6.86 12.68
C SER A 97 -11.74 6.39 13.46
N TRP A 98 -11.54 5.53 14.46
CA TRP A 98 -12.61 5.08 15.36
C TRP A 98 -13.18 6.23 16.20
N GLN A 99 -12.34 7.11 16.75
CA GLN A 99 -12.81 8.23 17.56
C GLN A 99 -13.58 9.28 16.74
N PHE A 100 -13.08 9.60 15.55
CA PHE A 100 -13.68 10.63 14.68
C PHE A 100 -14.73 10.07 13.69
N GLN A 101 -14.99 8.76 13.72
CA GLN A 101 -15.89 8.06 12.79
C GLN A 101 -15.63 8.41 11.31
N SER A 102 -14.35 8.55 10.95
CA SER A 102 -13.93 9.04 9.64
C SER A 102 -13.27 7.93 8.82
N VAL A 103 -13.89 7.61 7.68
CA VAL A 103 -13.37 6.65 6.70
C VAL A 103 -12.09 7.17 6.03
N HIS A 104 -11.93 8.48 5.88
CA HIS A 104 -10.68 9.07 5.37
C HIS A 104 -9.48 8.74 6.27
N LEU A 105 -9.66 8.78 7.59
CA LEU A 105 -8.60 8.40 8.52
C LEU A 105 -8.27 6.90 8.45
N LEU A 106 -9.25 6.06 8.12
CA LEU A 106 -9.01 4.63 7.92
C LEU A 106 -8.17 4.37 6.67
N TRP A 107 -8.49 5.04 5.56
CA TRP A 107 -7.67 4.99 4.35
C TRP A 107 -6.27 5.56 4.56
N LEU A 108 -6.15 6.62 5.37
CA LEU A 108 -4.85 7.16 5.78
C LEU A 108 -4.06 6.14 6.62
N ALA A 109 -4.71 5.46 7.57
CA ALA A 109 -4.08 4.42 8.38
C ALA A 109 -3.51 3.29 7.50
N LEU A 110 -4.29 2.84 6.51
CA LEU A 110 -3.85 1.83 5.55
C LEU A 110 -2.69 2.33 4.69
N SER A 111 -2.75 3.59 4.23
CA SER A 111 -1.70 4.20 3.42
C SER A 111 -0.39 4.35 4.20
N LEU A 112 -0.46 4.80 5.45
CA LEU A 112 0.69 4.90 6.35
C LEU A 112 1.29 3.54 6.69
N PHE A 113 0.46 2.51 6.83
CA PHE A 113 0.93 1.15 7.00
C PHE A 113 1.77 0.70 5.79
N MET A 114 1.25 0.87 4.58
CA MET A 114 1.99 0.52 3.35
C MET A 114 3.26 1.36 3.19
N ALA A 115 3.18 2.66 3.42
CA ALA A 115 4.34 3.56 3.37
C ALA A 115 5.40 3.18 4.42
N GLY A 116 4.99 2.89 5.65
CA GLY A 116 5.88 2.45 6.73
C GLY A 116 6.63 1.18 6.37
N ARG A 117 5.95 0.18 5.79
CA ARG A 117 6.61 -1.06 5.32
C ARG A 117 7.60 -0.77 4.20
N ALA A 118 7.20 0.03 3.21
CA ALA A 118 8.08 0.45 2.12
C ALA A 118 9.35 1.17 2.63
N ILE A 119 9.21 2.08 3.59
CA ILE A 119 10.34 2.81 4.19
C ILE A 119 11.25 1.87 4.98
N VAL A 120 10.70 1.07 5.90
CA VAL A 120 11.52 0.22 6.78
C VAL A 120 12.30 -0.83 5.97
N LEU A 121 11.64 -1.46 4.99
CA LEU A 121 12.30 -2.40 4.09
C LEU A 121 13.29 -1.70 3.17
N GLY A 122 12.94 -0.52 2.65
CA GLY A 122 13.82 0.30 1.82
C GLY A 122 15.11 0.72 2.52
N VAL A 123 15.04 1.03 3.83
CA VAL A 123 16.22 1.35 4.67
C VAL A 123 17.07 0.11 4.94
N LYS A 124 16.47 -1.08 5.01
CA LYS A 124 17.19 -2.34 5.21
C LYS A 124 17.81 -2.88 3.92
N LEU A 125 17.31 -2.46 2.76
CA LEU A 125 17.76 -2.93 1.45
C LEU A 125 19.27 -2.75 1.18
N PRO A 126 19.93 -1.61 1.50
CA PRO A 126 21.37 -1.45 1.25
C PRO A 126 22.24 -2.48 2.00
N SER A 127 21.76 -2.95 3.16
CA SER A 127 22.50 -3.93 3.96
C SER A 127 22.59 -5.33 3.31
N THR A 128 21.67 -5.64 2.40
CA THR A 128 21.61 -6.92 1.69
C THR A 128 22.22 -6.87 0.29
N LEU A 129 22.61 -5.69 -0.20
CA LEU A 129 23.18 -5.47 -1.54
C LEU A 129 24.71 -5.66 -1.60
N LYS A 130 25.32 -6.23 -0.55
CA LYS A 130 26.76 -6.54 -0.50
C LYS A 130 27.14 -7.62 -1.52
#